data_AF-A0A6C2YMP7-F1
#
_entry.id   AF-A0A6C2YMP7-F1
#
_cell.length_a   1.000
_cell.length_b   1.000
_cell.length_c   1.000
_cell.angle_alpha   90.00
_cell.angle_beta   90.00
_cell.angle_gamma   90.00
#
_symmetry.space_group_name_H-M   'P 1'
#
loop_
_entity.id
_entity.type
_entity.pdbx_description
1 polymer ?
#
loop_
_entity_poly.entity_id
_entity_poly.type
_entity_poly.pdbx_seq_one_letter_code
_entity_poly.pdbx_strand_id
1 'polypeptide(L)'
;MRWIIGILGLLIGTPVWAGIYCGIEPIAPLPTQMRGFLLDHRLLRALTLPPQSGLPESLLKQTYRQTLRQLLDLGATRPLTATELADVTALQLRLGEASAVVARLAPLSRQFADDHRIQSHLALAWFLQGDLARAIPLQQLAWELSPQEFREAERALLRLMQSRARNPKSDGLDPILTLPATPSDADLTAAVATLQRVALWLPADGRVLWQLGERVFQLGDLRTAVAILDGCVGEFALGNPELRRNRTKWREELDRIEADPMGHLQARTRLAAKSNRPLLRRFDPAILPKIQPTGITPLPWPILGETSMGNRFPPRYPDYVTRLNGRRVQLTGFIQPVGDDPNGGTVILLEFPIGCWFCETPDFTGMIAVKLPPDRKITPRQAVQIEGKFRLNFENPEDYLFELDEVRIGAIE
;
A
#
# COMPACT_ATOMS: atom_id res chain seq x y z
N MET A 1 36.48 -19.99 35.00
CA MET A 1 35.18 -20.47 34.49
C MET A 1 34.14 -19.39 34.80
N ARG A 2 33.99 -18.37 33.94
CA ARG A 2 32.99 -18.29 32.85
C ARG A 2 31.60 -18.74 33.28
N TRP A 3 30.70 -17.79 33.52
CA TRP A 3 29.39 -17.67 32.84
C TRP A 3 29.00 -16.18 32.84
N ILE A 4 28.94 -15.60 31.64
CA ILE A 4 28.53 -14.22 31.35
C ILE A 4 27.14 -14.26 30.72
N ILE A 5 26.28 -13.37 31.18
CA ILE A 5 24.96 -13.03 30.65
C ILE A 5 25.11 -12.41 29.25
N GLY A 6 24.29 -12.84 28.30
CA GLY A 6 24.18 -12.22 26.97
C GLY A 6 22.78 -12.40 26.39
N ILE A 7 21.87 -11.46 26.69
CA ILE A 7 20.60 -11.26 26.00
C ILE A 7 20.86 -10.25 24.88
N LEU A 8 20.69 -10.65 23.62
CA LEU A 8 20.64 -9.74 22.47
C LEU A 8 19.58 -10.26 21.49
N GLY A 9 18.52 -9.47 21.29
CA GLY A 9 17.45 -9.76 20.33
C GLY A 9 17.80 -9.31 18.92
N LEU A 10 17.14 -9.93 17.94
CA LEU A 10 16.77 -9.30 16.67
C LEU A 10 15.55 -10.04 16.09
N LEU A 11 14.48 -9.28 15.95
CA LEU A 11 13.15 -9.66 15.54
C LEU A 11 13.18 -10.32 14.16
N ILE A 12 12.83 -11.61 14.10
CA ILE A 12 12.56 -12.29 12.84
C ILE A 12 11.23 -11.74 12.32
N GLY A 13 11.30 -11.08 11.17
CA GLY A 13 10.18 -10.35 10.55
C GLY A 13 8.94 -11.23 10.39
N THR A 14 7.80 -10.69 10.82
CA THR A 14 6.47 -11.26 10.60
C THR A 14 6.04 -11.00 9.15
N PRO A 15 5.68 -12.02 8.34
CA PRO A 15 5.12 -11.80 7.01
C PRO A 15 3.67 -11.24 7.07
N VAL A 16 3.26 -10.41 6.10
CA VAL A 16 1.97 -9.66 5.94
C VAL A 16 1.33 -9.97 4.54
N TRP A 17 0.00 -9.95 4.27
CA TRP A 17 -1.05 -11.02 4.28
C TRP A 17 -2.11 -10.98 3.15
N ALA A 18 -2.27 -12.09 2.34
CA ALA A 18 -2.99 -12.38 1.04
C ALA A 18 -4.52 -12.25 0.85
N GLY A 19 -5.03 -12.58 -0.34
CA GLY A 19 -6.31 -13.25 -0.66
C GLY A 19 -7.63 -12.50 -0.48
N ILE A 20 -7.60 -11.22 -0.15
CA ILE A 20 -8.72 -10.63 0.59
C ILE A 20 -9.93 -10.31 -0.31
N TYR A 21 -10.98 -11.12 -0.17
CA TYR A 21 -12.32 -10.84 -0.67
C TYR A 21 -13.08 -10.02 0.37
N CYS A 22 -12.95 -8.70 0.29
CA CYS A 22 -13.60 -7.77 1.21
C CYS A 22 -14.58 -6.88 0.43
N GLY A 23 -15.88 -7.04 0.69
CA GLY A 23 -16.94 -6.23 0.07
C GLY A 23 -16.85 -4.74 0.43
N ILE A 24 -16.18 -4.40 1.53
CA ILE A 24 -15.93 -3.01 1.93
C ILE A 24 -14.66 -2.41 1.32
N GLU A 25 -13.83 -3.20 0.64
CA GLU A 25 -12.64 -2.75 -0.10
C GLU A 25 -12.87 -2.91 -1.61
N PRO A 26 -13.68 -2.07 -2.26
CA PRO A 26 -13.81 -2.16 -3.71
C PRO A 26 -12.46 -1.88 -4.37
N ILE A 27 -12.08 -2.72 -5.35
CA ILE A 27 -10.84 -2.58 -6.09
C ILE A 27 -11.13 -2.12 -7.51
N ALA A 28 -10.39 -1.13 -7.99
CA ALA A 28 -10.45 -0.63 -9.35
C ALA A 28 -9.93 -1.68 -10.36
N PRO A 29 -10.29 -1.57 -11.66
CA PRO A 29 -9.76 -2.48 -12.67
C PRO A 29 -8.22 -2.48 -12.71
N LEU A 30 -7.63 -3.68 -12.70
CA LEU A 30 -6.19 -3.92 -12.79
C LEU A 30 -5.76 -4.17 -14.27
N PRO A 31 -4.52 -3.81 -14.65
CA PRO A 31 -3.50 -3.21 -13.79
C PRO A 31 -3.74 -1.72 -13.56
N THR A 32 -3.34 -1.20 -12.40
CA THR A 32 -3.36 0.24 -12.12
C THR A 32 -2.00 0.86 -12.43
N GLN A 33 -1.93 2.19 -12.46
CA GLN A 33 -0.66 2.90 -12.49
C GLN A 33 0.22 2.47 -11.29
N MET A 34 1.52 2.34 -11.51
CA MET A 34 2.45 1.82 -10.49
C MET A 34 2.58 2.75 -9.29
N ARG A 35 2.65 4.06 -9.52
CA ARG A 35 2.69 5.08 -8.46
C ARG A 35 1.52 4.92 -7.49
N GLY A 36 0.30 4.84 -8.01
CA GLY A 36 -0.89 4.66 -7.18
C GLY A 36 -0.97 3.29 -6.53
N PHE A 37 -0.54 2.24 -7.24
CA PHE A 37 -0.42 0.89 -6.68
C PHE A 37 0.50 0.83 -5.47
N LEU A 38 1.73 1.37 -5.57
CA LEU A 38 2.73 1.29 -4.52
C LEU A 38 2.29 2.04 -3.25
N LEU A 39 1.56 3.15 -3.41
CA LEU A 39 0.93 3.87 -2.30
C LEU A 39 -0.07 2.97 -1.56
N ASP A 40 -1.04 2.39 -2.28
CA ASP A 40 -2.06 1.51 -1.68
C ASP A 40 -1.48 0.24 -1.09
N HIS A 41 -0.49 -0.33 -1.75
CA HIS A 41 0.24 -1.49 -1.25
C HIS A 41 0.91 -1.18 0.10
N ARG A 42 1.61 -0.04 0.21
CA ARG A 42 2.26 0.38 1.46
C ARG A 42 1.24 0.66 2.57
N LEU A 43 0.13 1.30 2.23
CA LEU A 43 -1.00 1.54 3.12
C LEU A 43 -1.49 0.24 3.76
N LEU A 44 -1.75 -0.78 2.94
CA LEU A 44 -2.20 -2.09 3.41
C LEU A 44 -1.12 -2.77 4.26
N ARG A 45 0.15 -2.67 3.89
CA ARG A 45 1.26 -3.21 4.69
C ARG A 45 1.34 -2.58 6.07
N ALA A 46 1.09 -1.28 6.17
CA ALA A 46 1.14 -0.54 7.44
C ALA A 46 0.01 -0.93 8.41
N LEU A 47 -1.07 -1.56 7.94
CA LEU A 47 -2.21 -1.94 8.79
C LEU A 47 -1.83 -2.94 9.89
N THR A 48 -0.83 -3.79 9.68
CA THR A 48 -0.39 -4.76 10.68
C THR A 48 0.66 -4.22 11.64
N LEU A 49 1.23 -3.04 11.35
CA LEU A 49 2.21 -2.41 12.23
C LEU A 49 1.51 -1.71 13.39
N PRO A 50 2.07 -1.75 14.61
CA PRO A 50 1.59 -0.88 15.68
C PRO A 50 1.76 0.59 15.27
N PRO A 51 0.88 1.49 15.76
CA PRO A 51 1.11 2.92 15.61
C PRO A 51 2.51 3.28 16.14
N GLN A 52 3.22 4.16 15.45
CA GLN A 52 4.47 4.69 16.01
C GLN A 52 4.16 5.49 17.28
N SER A 53 5.07 5.50 18.25
CA SER A 53 4.87 6.23 19.50
C SER A 53 4.48 7.69 19.23
N GLY A 54 3.45 8.18 19.93
CA GLY A 54 2.90 9.52 19.77
C GLY A 54 2.01 9.73 18.52
N LEU A 55 2.08 8.85 17.51
CA LEU A 55 1.27 9.00 16.31
C LEU A 55 -0.14 8.44 16.46
N PRO A 56 -1.17 9.17 15.99
CA PRO A 56 -2.49 8.61 15.86
C PRO A 56 -2.47 7.46 14.85
N GLU A 57 -3.31 6.45 15.11
CA GLU A 57 -3.54 5.38 14.17
C GLU A 57 -4.06 5.91 12.82
N SER A 58 -3.66 5.31 11.70
CA SER A 58 -4.16 5.73 10.38
C SER A 58 -5.68 5.59 10.29
N LEU A 59 -6.34 6.54 9.62
CA LEU A 59 -7.81 6.53 9.47
C LEU A 59 -8.31 5.23 8.82
N LEU A 60 -7.53 4.65 7.90
CA LEU A 60 -7.85 3.37 7.28
C LEU A 60 -7.92 2.25 8.32
N LYS A 61 -6.93 2.15 9.21
CA LYS A 61 -6.89 1.14 10.26
C LYS A 61 -8.02 1.33 11.28
N GLN A 62 -8.32 2.58 11.65
CA GLN A 62 -9.46 2.91 12.50
C GLN A 62 -10.78 2.46 11.88
N THR A 63 -10.98 2.76 10.59
CA THR A 63 -12.17 2.38 9.82
C THR A 63 -12.32 0.85 9.81
N TYR A 64 -11.23 0.12 9.54
CA TYR A 64 -11.28 -1.35 9.47
C TYR A 64 -11.63 -1.97 10.82
N ARG A 65 -11.05 -1.46 11.91
CA ARG A 65 -11.39 -1.91 13.28
C ARG A 65 -12.82 -1.56 13.66
N GLN A 66 -13.32 -0.41 13.25
CA GLN A 66 -14.72 -0.04 13.50
C GLN A 66 -15.67 -0.97 12.75
N THR A 67 -15.46 -1.19 11.46
CA THR A 67 -16.29 -2.09 10.65
C THR A 67 -16.21 -3.52 11.17
N LEU A 68 -15.01 -4.00 11.53
CA LEU A 68 -14.84 -5.33 12.11
C LEU A 68 -15.66 -5.47 13.40
N ARG A 69 -15.60 -4.49 14.31
CA ARG A 69 -16.41 -4.51 15.54
C ARG A 69 -17.90 -4.56 15.23
N GLN A 70 -18.39 -3.72 14.32
CA GLN A 70 -19.80 -3.72 13.92
C GLN A 70 -20.27 -5.07 13.37
N LEU A 71 -19.46 -5.73 12.53
CA LEU A 71 -19.78 -7.06 12.00
C LEU A 71 -19.73 -8.14 13.08
N LEU A 72 -18.80 -8.05 14.03
CA LEU A 72 -18.72 -8.98 15.17
C LEU A 72 -19.92 -8.83 16.10
N ASP A 73 -20.33 -7.59 16.41
CA ASP A 73 -21.51 -7.31 17.22
C ASP A 73 -22.77 -7.85 16.54
N LEU A 74 -22.89 -7.66 15.22
CA LEU A 74 -23.97 -8.23 14.42
C LEU A 74 -23.97 -9.78 14.51
N GLY A 75 -22.80 -10.40 14.42
CA GLY A 75 -22.61 -11.85 14.56
C GLY A 75 -22.95 -12.41 15.94
N ALA A 76 -22.93 -11.56 16.98
CA ALA A 76 -23.40 -11.93 18.31
C ALA A 76 -24.94 -11.95 18.42
N THR A 77 -25.64 -11.17 17.57
CA THR A 77 -27.10 -11.10 17.55
C THR A 77 -27.75 -12.14 16.63
N ARG A 78 -27.06 -12.53 15.56
CA ARG A 78 -27.53 -13.54 14.60
C ARG A 78 -26.36 -14.23 13.89
N PRO A 79 -26.58 -15.42 13.31
CA PRO A 79 -25.61 -16.00 12.39
C PRO A 79 -25.27 -15.04 11.24
N LEU A 80 -23.97 -14.92 10.94
CA LEU A 80 -23.47 -14.18 9.80
C LEU A 80 -23.69 -14.98 8.50
N THR A 81 -24.00 -14.28 7.42
CA THR A 81 -23.97 -14.86 6.08
C THR A 81 -22.54 -15.17 5.65
N ALA A 82 -22.36 -16.00 4.61
CA ALA A 82 -21.03 -16.32 4.08
C ALA A 82 -20.26 -15.07 3.64
N THR A 83 -20.95 -14.09 3.05
CA THR A 83 -20.37 -12.81 2.63
C THR A 83 -19.93 -11.97 3.83
N GLU A 84 -20.76 -11.83 4.86
CA GLU A 84 -20.39 -11.09 6.07
C GLU A 84 -19.25 -11.76 6.83
N LEU A 85 -19.23 -13.10 6.85
CA LEU A 85 -18.12 -13.87 7.43
C LEU A 85 -16.82 -13.69 6.62
N ALA A 86 -16.92 -13.63 5.29
CA ALA A 86 -15.79 -13.28 4.43
C ALA A 86 -15.27 -11.87 4.75
N ASP A 87 -16.15 -10.87 4.92
CA ASP A 87 -15.75 -9.50 5.28
C ASP A 87 -15.08 -9.43 6.67
N VAL A 88 -15.62 -10.14 7.67
CA VAL A 88 -14.99 -10.25 9.00
C VAL A 88 -13.57 -10.82 8.86
N THR A 89 -13.44 -11.95 8.18
CA THR A 89 -12.15 -12.65 8.09
C THR A 89 -11.15 -11.92 7.21
N ALA A 90 -11.62 -11.22 6.18
CA ALA A 90 -10.85 -10.28 5.39
C ALA A 90 -10.25 -9.17 6.25
N LEU A 91 -11.07 -8.50 7.08
CA LEU A 91 -10.60 -7.42 7.95
C LEU A 91 -9.63 -7.93 9.01
N GLN A 92 -9.91 -9.10 9.60
CA GLN A 92 -8.99 -9.75 10.53
C GLN A 92 -7.65 -10.06 9.84
N LEU A 93 -7.66 -10.50 8.57
CA LEU A 93 -6.43 -10.66 7.80
C LEU A 93 -5.71 -9.32 7.56
N ARG A 94 -6.42 -8.27 7.14
CA ARG A 94 -5.82 -6.93 6.98
C ARG A 94 -5.14 -6.42 8.25
N LEU A 95 -5.73 -6.73 9.41
CA LEU A 95 -5.30 -6.21 10.71
C LEU A 95 -4.24 -7.06 11.41
N GLY A 96 -3.82 -8.18 10.83
CA GLY A 96 -2.80 -9.00 11.49
C GLY A 96 -3.36 -10.01 12.50
N GLU A 97 -4.60 -10.50 12.32
CA GLU A 97 -5.28 -11.49 13.18
C GLU A 97 -5.56 -12.91 12.57
N ALA A 98 -4.62 -13.53 11.86
CA ALA A 98 -4.73 -14.81 11.15
C ALA A 98 -5.03 -15.97 12.10
N SER A 99 -4.50 -15.93 13.33
CA SER A 99 -4.87 -16.90 14.38
C SER A 99 -6.36 -16.82 14.71
N ALA A 100 -6.94 -15.62 14.73
CA ALA A 100 -8.37 -15.44 14.94
C ALA A 100 -9.17 -15.93 13.73
N VAL A 101 -8.68 -15.76 12.51
CA VAL A 101 -9.32 -16.30 11.29
C VAL A 101 -9.32 -17.82 11.29
N VAL A 102 -8.21 -18.47 11.64
CA VAL A 102 -8.18 -19.93 11.80
C VAL A 102 -9.16 -20.39 12.86
N ALA A 103 -9.16 -19.77 14.04
CA ALA A 103 -10.08 -20.14 15.13
C ALA A 103 -11.55 -19.99 14.72
N ARG A 104 -11.86 -19.01 13.87
CA ARG A 104 -13.21 -18.74 13.38
C ARG A 104 -13.63 -19.68 12.25
N LEU A 105 -12.77 -19.88 11.25
CA LEU A 105 -13.14 -20.57 10.01
C LEU A 105 -12.88 -22.09 10.04
N ALA A 106 -11.88 -22.57 10.79
CA ALA A 106 -11.58 -24.00 10.81
C ALA A 106 -12.78 -24.88 11.24
N PRO A 107 -13.55 -24.51 12.30
CA PRO A 107 -14.77 -25.26 12.69
C PRO A 107 -15.88 -25.21 11.64
N LEU A 108 -15.91 -24.16 10.80
CA LEU A 108 -16.94 -23.90 9.80
C LEU A 108 -16.55 -24.39 8.39
N SER A 109 -15.36 -24.95 8.23
CA SER A 109 -14.78 -25.36 6.93
C SER A 109 -15.70 -26.28 6.13
N ARG A 110 -16.40 -27.22 6.79
CA ARG A 110 -17.38 -28.11 6.13
C ARG A 110 -18.68 -27.41 5.74
N GLN A 111 -19.13 -26.44 6.55
CA GLN A 111 -20.36 -25.70 6.28
C GLN A 111 -20.21 -24.80 5.04
N PHE A 112 -19.02 -24.23 4.84
CA PHE A 112 -18.72 -23.34 3.73
C PHE A 112 -17.73 -23.98 2.73
N ALA A 113 -17.84 -25.29 2.52
CA ALA A 113 -16.94 -26.04 1.63
C ALA A 113 -16.92 -25.50 0.20
N ASP A 114 -18.06 -25.00 -0.29
CA ASP A 114 -18.24 -24.50 -1.65
C ASP A 114 -18.03 -22.97 -1.78
N ASP A 115 -17.73 -22.25 -0.69
CA ASP A 115 -17.47 -20.80 -0.76
C ASP A 115 -15.97 -20.52 -0.94
N HIS A 116 -15.57 -20.19 -2.17
CA HIS A 116 -14.18 -19.91 -2.53
C HIS A 116 -13.51 -18.85 -1.65
N ARG A 117 -14.26 -17.84 -1.17
CA ARG A 117 -13.70 -16.74 -0.36
C ARG A 117 -13.29 -17.26 1.01
N ILE A 118 -14.16 -18.06 1.62
CA ILE A 118 -13.89 -18.70 2.91
C ILE A 118 -12.72 -19.67 2.80
N GLN A 119 -12.68 -20.49 1.73
CA GLN A 119 -11.55 -21.39 1.48
C GLN A 119 -10.24 -20.61 1.30
N SER A 120 -10.24 -19.53 0.52
CA SER A 120 -9.07 -18.66 0.29
C SER A 120 -8.59 -17.99 1.58
N HIS A 121 -9.49 -17.41 2.37
CA HIS A 121 -9.14 -16.77 3.65
C HIS A 121 -8.58 -17.77 4.67
N LEU A 122 -9.14 -18.98 4.77
CA LEU A 122 -8.62 -20.01 5.66
C LEU A 122 -7.28 -20.58 5.17
N ALA A 123 -7.16 -20.85 3.87
CA ALA A 123 -5.91 -21.28 3.26
C ALA A 123 -4.78 -20.29 3.57
N LEU A 124 -5.08 -19.02 3.37
CA LEU A 124 -4.17 -17.96 3.67
C LEU A 124 -3.85 -17.86 5.17
N ALA A 125 -4.85 -17.92 6.04
CA ALA A 125 -4.60 -17.82 7.48
C ALA A 125 -3.63 -18.92 7.96
N TRP A 126 -3.73 -20.13 7.39
CA TRP A 126 -2.75 -21.20 7.60
C TRP A 126 -1.38 -20.91 6.98
N PHE A 127 -1.35 -20.40 5.75
CA PHE A 127 -0.11 -20.02 5.08
C PHE A 127 0.69 -19.01 5.91
N LEU A 128 0.02 -18.03 6.51
CA LEU A 128 0.61 -16.98 7.33
C LEU A 128 1.11 -17.46 8.69
N GLN A 129 0.53 -18.55 9.20
CA GLN A 129 1.06 -19.27 10.37
C GLN A 129 2.18 -20.24 10.01
N GLY A 130 2.54 -20.37 8.73
CA GLY A 130 3.56 -21.29 8.24
C GLY A 130 3.07 -22.73 8.02
N ASP A 131 1.79 -23.02 8.20
CA ASP A 131 1.21 -24.35 7.99
C ASP A 131 0.81 -24.54 6.51
N LEU A 132 1.83 -24.75 5.68
CA LEU A 132 1.66 -24.99 4.24
C LEU A 132 0.92 -26.30 3.94
N ALA A 133 0.99 -27.28 4.84
CA ALA A 133 0.32 -28.58 4.66
C ALA A 133 -1.20 -28.41 4.71
N ARG A 134 -1.71 -27.52 5.56
CA ARG A 134 -3.13 -27.16 5.60
C ARG A 134 -3.50 -26.11 4.56
N ALA A 135 -2.61 -25.16 4.28
CA ALA A 135 -2.89 -24.06 3.36
C ALA A 135 -3.13 -24.53 1.91
N ILE A 136 -2.23 -25.36 1.37
CA ILE A 136 -2.24 -25.76 -0.04
C ILE A 136 -3.55 -26.44 -0.48
N PRO A 137 -4.09 -27.48 0.21
CA PRO A 137 -5.33 -28.13 -0.24
C PRO A 137 -6.53 -27.17 -0.20
N LEU A 138 -6.59 -26.27 0.77
CA LEU A 138 -7.65 -25.25 0.83
C LEU A 138 -7.51 -24.22 -0.30
N GLN A 139 -6.29 -23.81 -0.61
CA GLN A 139 -6.01 -22.90 -1.72
C GLN A 139 -6.32 -23.54 -3.09
N GLN A 140 -6.13 -24.85 -3.22
CA GLN A 140 -6.52 -25.62 -4.39
C GLN A 140 -8.04 -25.54 -4.59
N LEU A 141 -8.82 -25.79 -3.52
CA LEU A 141 -10.29 -25.65 -3.55
C LEU A 141 -10.72 -24.22 -3.89
N ALA A 142 -10.10 -23.22 -3.25
CA ALA A 142 -10.36 -21.82 -3.54
C ALA A 142 -10.16 -21.48 -5.02
N TRP A 143 -9.07 -21.97 -5.62
CA TRP A 143 -8.81 -21.80 -7.05
C TRP A 143 -9.86 -22.49 -7.93
N GLU A 144 -10.22 -23.73 -7.64
CA GLU A 144 -11.21 -24.50 -8.42
C GLU A 144 -12.60 -23.84 -8.40
N LEU A 145 -13.00 -23.33 -7.24
CA LEU A 145 -14.28 -22.66 -7.01
C LEU A 145 -14.27 -21.18 -7.44
N SER A 146 -13.10 -20.60 -7.72
CA SER A 146 -12.98 -19.17 -7.99
C SER A 146 -13.68 -18.73 -9.29
N PRO A 147 -14.36 -17.57 -9.26
CA PRO A 147 -14.83 -16.90 -10.48
C PRO A 147 -13.69 -16.60 -11.45
N GLN A 148 -14.00 -16.52 -12.75
CA GLN A 148 -13.00 -16.32 -13.80
C GLN A 148 -12.10 -15.11 -13.56
N GLU A 149 -12.64 -14.02 -13.02
CA GLU A 149 -11.90 -12.78 -12.75
C GLU A 149 -10.83 -12.89 -11.64
N PHE A 150 -10.94 -13.89 -10.75
CA PHE A 150 -9.97 -14.13 -9.67
C PHE A 150 -9.07 -15.34 -9.92
N ARG A 151 -9.43 -16.18 -10.90
CA ARG A 151 -8.82 -17.49 -11.11
C ARG A 151 -7.31 -17.47 -11.28
N GLU A 152 -6.77 -16.53 -12.04
CA GLU A 152 -5.32 -16.45 -12.24
C GLU A 152 -4.57 -15.98 -10.98
N ALA A 153 -5.17 -15.08 -10.19
CA ALA A 153 -4.57 -14.65 -8.93
C ALA A 153 -4.61 -15.77 -7.88
N GLU A 154 -5.71 -16.53 -7.79
CA GLU A 154 -5.79 -17.69 -6.90
C GLU A 154 -4.84 -18.81 -7.31
N ARG A 155 -4.66 -19.02 -8.62
CA ARG A 155 -3.67 -19.95 -9.15
C ARG A 155 -2.24 -19.52 -8.83
N ALA A 156 -1.95 -18.22 -8.95
CA ALA A 156 -0.66 -17.67 -8.59
C ALA A 156 -0.38 -17.84 -7.09
N LEU A 157 -1.38 -17.61 -6.23
CA LEU A 157 -1.27 -17.84 -4.79
C LEU A 157 -1.05 -19.33 -4.45
N LEU A 158 -1.77 -20.24 -5.10
CA LEU A 158 -1.52 -21.69 -4.98
C LEU A 158 -0.08 -22.06 -5.32
N ARG A 159 0.42 -21.57 -6.47
CA ARG A 159 1.79 -21.84 -6.91
C ARG A 159 2.83 -21.25 -5.98
N LEU A 160 2.55 -20.09 -5.40
CA LEU A 160 3.38 -19.46 -4.38
C LEU A 160 3.50 -20.40 -3.16
N MET A 161 2.37 -20.87 -2.63
CA MET A 161 2.37 -21.79 -1.49
C MET A 161 3.10 -23.10 -1.81
N GLN A 162 2.83 -23.70 -2.97
CA GLN A 162 3.50 -24.93 -3.42
C GLN A 162 5.02 -24.74 -3.62
N SER A 163 5.44 -23.61 -4.19
CA SER A 163 6.85 -23.26 -4.38
C SER A 163 7.57 -23.23 -3.03
N ARG A 164 6.99 -22.56 -2.04
CA ARG A 164 7.56 -22.41 -0.70
C ARG A 164 7.54 -23.71 0.10
N ALA A 165 6.55 -24.57 -0.11
CA ALA A 165 6.53 -25.90 0.49
C ALA A 165 7.65 -26.79 -0.06
N ARG A 166 7.92 -26.72 -1.37
CA ARG A 166 9.02 -27.47 -1.99
C ARG A 166 10.39 -26.91 -1.60
N ASN A 167 10.52 -25.59 -1.49
CA ASN A 167 11.78 -24.91 -1.26
C ASN A 167 11.70 -23.90 -0.10
N PRO A 168 11.54 -24.35 1.16
CA PRO A 168 11.27 -23.46 2.30
C PRO A 168 12.43 -22.52 2.63
N LYS A 169 13.65 -22.87 2.23
CA LYS A 169 14.85 -22.05 2.43
C LYS A 169 15.19 -21.16 1.23
N SER A 170 14.40 -21.20 0.15
CA SER A 170 14.67 -20.37 -1.02
C SER A 170 14.28 -18.92 -0.77
N ASP A 171 15.21 -18.02 -1.08
CA ASP A 171 15.04 -16.57 -1.05
C ASP A 171 14.91 -15.97 -2.48
N GLY A 172 14.86 -16.81 -3.52
CA GLY A 172 14.78 -16.40 -4.93
C GLY A 172 13.35 -16.09 -5.39
N LEU A 173 13.09 -15.98 -6.69
CA LEU A 173 11.72 -15.74 -7.18
C LEU A 173 10.86 -17.01 -7.14
N ASP A 174 9.59 -16.87 -6.74
CA ASP A 174 8.60 -17.96 -6.81
C ASP A 174 8.05 -18.04 -8.25
N PRO A 175 7.98 -19.22 -8.89
CA PRO A 175 7.44 -19.36 -10.24
C PRO A 175 5.90 -19.36 -10.24
N ILE A 176 5.29 -18.22 -9.93
CA ILE A 176 3.83 -18.12 -9.72
C ILE A 176 3.06 -17.81 -11.01
N LEU A 177 3.73 -17.17 -11.97
CA LEU A 177 3.17 -16.82 -13.28
C LEU A 177 3.43 -17.93 -14.31
N THR A 178 2.54 -18.03 -15.32
CA THR A 178 2.82 -18.77 -16.56
C THR A 178 2.86 -17.77 -17.69
N LEU A 179 4.05 -17.56 -18.24
CA LEU A 179 4.27 -16.72 -19.40
C LEU A 179 4.85 -17.58 -20.54
N PRO A 180 4.55 -17.25 -21.81
CA PRO A 180 5.25 -17.87 -22.93
C PRO A 180 6.74 -17.50 -22.90
N ALA A 181 7.57 -18.26 -23.63
CA ALA A 181 9.02 -18.03 -23.69
C ALA A 181 9.38 -16.60 -24.16
N THR A 182 8.55 -16.03 -25.03
CA THR A 182 8.66 -14.64 -25.48
C THR A 182 7.31 -13.95 -25.22
N PRO A 183 7.14 -13.32 -24.04
CA PRO A 183 5.89 -12.67 -23.68
C PRO A 183 5.69 -11.39 -24.49
N SER A 184 4.47 -11.20 -24.99
CA SER A 184 4.02 -9.93 -25.55
C SER A 184 3.74 -8.91 -24.44
N ASP A 185 3.59 -7.64 -24.80
CA ASP A 185 3.20 -6.59 -23.85
C ASP A 185 1.84 -6.87 -23.20
N ALA A 186 0.93 -7.53 -23.92
CA ALA A 186 -0.35 -7.97 -23.37
C ALA A 186 -0.17 -9.05 -22.30
N ASP A 187 0.72 -10.03 -22.53
CA ASP A 187 1.05 -11.08 -21.55
C ASP A 187 1.67 -10.47 -20.30
N LEU A 188 2.61 -9.52 -20.47
CA LEU A 188 3.25 -8.80 -19.38
C LEU A 188 2.26 -7.93 -18.61
N THR A 189 1.36 -7.24 -19.29
CA THR A 189 0.31 -6.42 -18.68
C THR A 189 -0.65 -7.29 -17.84
N ALA A 190 -1.03 -8.46 -18.34
CA ALA A 190 -1.85 -9.43 -17.60
C ALA A 190 -1.10 -10.00 -16.38
N ALA A 191 0.19 -10.30 -16.52
CA ALA A 191 1.06 -10.70 -15.41
C ALA A 191 1.17 -9.61 -14.35
N VAL A 192 1.34 -8.35 -14.75
CA VAL A 192 1.35 -7.20 -13.83
C VAL A 192 0.03 -7.09 -13.08
N ALA A 193 -1.11 -7.22 -13.76
CA ALA A 193 -2.42 -7.19 -13.09
C ALA A 193 -2.57 -8.31 -12.04
N THR A 194 -2.10 -9.51 -12.38
CA THR A 194 -2.09 -10.67 -11.46
C THR A 194 -1.17 -10.41 -10.27
N LEU A 195 0.05 -9.93 -10.49
CA LEU A 195 1.01 -9.63 -9.44
C LEU A 195 0.55 -8.48 -8.55
N GLN A 196 -0.06 -7.43 -9.11
CA GLN A 196 -0.68 -6.37 -8.32
C GLN A 196 -1.77 -6.93 -7.42
N ARG A 197 -2.64 -7.80 -7.94
CA ARG A 197 -3.67 -8.46 -7.12
C ARG A 197 -3.04 -9.27 -6.01
N VAL A 198 -2.08 -10.15 -6.32
CA VAL A 198 -1.41 -11.01 -5.34
C VAL A 198 -0.59 -10.20 -4.32
N ALA A 199 -0.08 -9.02 -4.67
CA ALA A 199 0.63 -8.14 -3.76
C ALA A 199 -0.30 -7.28 -2.88
N LEU A 200 -1.42 -6.78 -3.42
CA LEU A 200 -2.48 -6.17 -2.59
C LEU A 200 -3.06 -7.18 -1.63
N TRP A 201 -3.17 -8.41 -2.11
CA TRP A 201 -3.35 -9.56 -1.30
C TRP A 201 -2.20 -9.62 -0.30
N LEU A 202 -0.95 -9.90 -0.60
CA LEU A 202 0.15 -10.12 0.36
C LEU A 202 1.06 -8.89 0.56
N PRO A 203 0.67 -7.83 1.28
CA PRO A 203 1.41 -6.58 1.22
C PRO A 203 2.76 -6.54 1.94
N ALA A 204 3.15 -7.55 2.74
CA ALA A 204 4.57 -7.69 3.16
C ALA A 204 5.31 -8.84 2.48
N ASP A 205 4.78 -9.39 1.39
CA ASP A 205 5.53 -10.35 0.61
C ASP A 205 6.42 -9.64 -0.42
N GLY A 206 7.63 -9.31 0.01
CA GLY A 206 8.60 -8.61 -0.84
C GLY A 206 9.00 -9.40 -2.08
N ARG A 207 8.85 -10.74 -2.09
CA ARG A 207 9.20 -11.57 -3.25
C ARG A 207 8.15 -11.43 -4.36
N VAL A 208 6.89 -11.20 -4.02
CA VAL A 208 5.84 -10.86 -5.00
C VAL A 208 6.13 -9.49 -5.61
N LEU A 209 6.49 -8.50 -4.79
CA LEU A 209 6.90 -7.18 -5.30
C LEU A 209 8.15 -7.27 -6.18
N TRP A 210 9.14 -8.07 -5.83
CA TRP A 210 10.30 -8.27 -6.68
C TRP A 210 9.89 -8.80 -8.06
N GLN A 211 9.02 -9.81 -8.14
CA GLN A 211 8.48 -10.27 -9.43
C GLN A 211 7.76 -9.17 -10.20
N LEU A 212 7.02 -8.30 -9.50
CA LEU A 212 6.37 -7.14 -10.12
C LEU A 212 7.41 -6.20 -10.73
N GLY A 213 8.48 -5.88 -10.00
CA GLY A 213 9.61 -5.08 -10.49
C GLY A 213 10.23 -5.66 -11.76
N GLU A 214 10.42 -6.98 -11.83
CA GLU A 214 10.93 -7.66 -13.03
C GLU A 214 10.00 -7.50 -14.24
N ARG A 215 8.66 -7.57 -14.05
CA ARG A 215 7.70 -7.38 -15.16
C ARG A 215 7.59 -5.91 -15.59
N VAL A 216 7.66 -4.99 -14.63
CA VAL A 216 7.66 -3.55 -14.87
C VAL A 216 8.91 -3.13 -15.65
N PHE A 217 10.08 -3.70 -15.32
CA PHE A 217 11.31 -3.54 -16.10
C PHE A 217 11.13 -4.03 -17.54
N GLN A 218 10.55 -5.23 -17.73
CA GLN A 218 10.28 -5.77 -19.07
C GLN A 218 9.35 -4.89 -19.90
N LEU A 219 8.42 -4.16 -19.27
CA LEU A 219 7.56 -3.17 -19.93
C LEU A 219 8.24 -1.83 -20.21
N GLY A 220 9.52 -1.67 -19.87
CA GLY A 220 10.33 -0.47 -20.13
C GLY A 220 10.25 0.59 -19.04
N ASP A 221 9.59 0.31 -17.91
CA ASP A 221 9.49 1.25 -16.79
C ASP A 221 10.65 1.06 -15.81
N LEU A 222 11.84 1.42 -16.27
CA LEU A 222 13.09 1.21 -15.52
C LEU A 222 13.07 1.91 -14.16
N ARG A 223 12.60 3.16 -14.11
CA ARG A 223 12.57 3.97 -12.89
C ARG A 223 11.72 3.29 -11.80
N THR A 224 10.52 2.85 -12.15
CA THR A 224 9.67 2.13 -11.20
C THR A 224 10.24 0.78 -10.82
N ALA A 225 10.87 0.06 -11.76
CA ALA A 225 11.52 -1.21 -11.44
C ALA A 225 12.65 -1.04 -10.42
N VAL A 226 13.54 -0.05 -10.62
CA VAL A 226 14.61 0.29 -9.66
C VAL A 226 14.02 0.63 -8.29
N ALA A 227 12.99 1.48 -8.26
CA ALA A 227 12.27 1.84 -7.04
C ALA A 227 11.74 0.62 -6.27
N ILE A 228 11.10 -0.32 -6.97
CA ILE A 228 10.59 -1.55 -6.38
C ILE A 228 11.73 -2.39 -5.80
N LEU A 229 12.85 -2.54 -6.52
CA LEU A 229 13.99 -3.34 -6.08
C LEU A 229 14.72 -2.70 -4.88
N ASP A 230 14.82 -1.37 -4.85
CA ASP A 230 15.32 -0.62 -3.69
C ASP A 230 14.42 -0.86 -2.47
N GLY A 231 13.10 -0.79 -2.64
CA GLY A 231 12.12 -1.14 -1.60
C GLY A 231 12.27 -2.58 -1.12
N CYS A 232 12.42 -3.54 -2.05
CA CYS A 232 12.64 -4.96 -1.73
C CYS A 232 13.88 -5.17 -0.86
N VAL A 233 14.99 -4.47 -1.12
CA VAL A 233 16.21 -4.62 -0.31
C VAL A 233 16.14 -3.81 0.98
N GLY A 234 15.65 -2.58 0.93
CA GLY A 234 15.64 -1.67 2.08
C GLY A 234 14.50 -1.97 3.06
N GLU A 235 13.26 -1.99 2.56
CA GLU A 235 12.07 -2.11 3.41
C GLU A 235 11.70 -3.57 3.73
N PHE A 236 11.92 -4.50 2.78
CA PHE A 236 11.63 -5.93 2.97
C PHE A 236 12.88 -6.73 3.37
N ALA A 237 14.04 -6.08 3.50
CA ALA A 237 15.29 -6.69 3.90
C ALA A 237 15.70 -7.92 3.05
N LEU A 238 15.33 -7.96 1.77
CA LEU A 238 15.67 -9.09 0.90
C LEU A 238 17.17 -9.12 0.59
N GLY A 239 17.79 -10.24 0.92
CA GLY A 239 19.24 -10.46 0.81
C GLY A 239 19.71 -11.15 -0.47
N ASN A 240 18.80 -11.55 -1.35
CA ASN A 240 19.13 -12.44 -2.47
C ASN A 240 20.19 -11.81 -3.42
N PRO A 241 21.26 -12.54 -3.80
CA PRO A 241 22.31 -12.01 -4.66
C PRO A 241 21.85 -11.58 -6.05
N GLU A 242 20.88 -12.26 -6.64
CA GLU A 242 20.32 -11.92 -7.96
C GLU A 242 19.59 -10.59 -7.91
N LEU A 243 18.71 -10.40 -6.91
CA LEU A 243 18.04 -9.13 -6.64
C LEU A 243 19.03 -7.97 -6.55
N ARG A 244 20.09 -8.15 -5.75
CA ARG A 244 21.11 -7.10 -5.55
C ARG A 244 21.88 -6.78 -6.83
N ARG A 245 22.21 -7.79 -7.64
CA ARG A 245 22.86 -7.60 -8.94
C ARG A 245 21.95 -6.84 -9.91
N ASN A 246 20.68 -7.24 -10.03
CA ASN A 246 19.71 -6.58 -10.91
C ASN A 246 19.52 -5.12 -10.48
N ARG A 247 19.34 -4.87 -9.17
CA ARG A 247 19.21 -3.52 -8.62
C ARG A 247 20.40 -2.63 -8.98
N THR A 248 21.63 -3.09 -8.77
CA THR A 248 22.84 -2.31 -9.12
C THR A 248 22.89 -2.02 -10.62
N LYS A 249 22.72 -3.05 -11.46
CA LYS A 249 22.76 -2.90 -12.92
C LYS A 249 21.71 -1.92 -13.44
N TRP A 250 20.49 -2.02 -12.93
CA TRP A 250 19.37 -1.19 -13.38
C TRP A 250 19.49 0.25 -12.88
N ARG A 251 20.08 0.46 -11.69
CA ARG A 251 20.33 1.80 -11.18
C ARG A 251 21.41 2.51 -11.99
N GLU A 252 22.50 1.83 -12.30
CA GLU A 252 23.53 2.37 -13.20
C GLU A 252 22.96 2.74 -14.58
N GLU A 253 22.03 1.93 -15.10
CA GLU A 253 21.33 2.25 -16.36
C GLU A 253 20.41 3.46 -16.21
N LEU A 254 19.67 3.55 -15.11
CA LEU A 254 18.79 4.70 -14.85
C LEU A 254 19.60 5.99 -14.74
N ASP A 255 20.71 5.97 -14.00
CA ASP A 255 21.62 7.11 -13.83
C ASP A 255 22.17 7.58 -15.19
N ARG A 256 22.50 6.63 -16.11
CA ARG A 256 22.91 6.96 -17.49
C ARG A 256 21.80 7.66 -18.27
N ILE A 257 20.56 7.17 -18.19
CA ILE A 257 19.42 7.77 -18.89
C ILE A 257 19.10 9.16 -18.31
N GLU A 258 19.17 9.33 -17.00
CA GLU A 258 18.86 10.61 -16.34
C GLU A 258 19.93 11.68 -16.58
N ALA A 259 21.17 11.27 -16.88
CA ALA A 259 22.24 12.18 -17.29
C ALA A 259 22.08 12.72 -18.74
N ASP A 260 21.27 12.06 -19.58
CA ASP A 260 20.97 12.52 -20.93
C ASP A 260 19.79 13.54 -20.91
N PRO A 261 19.98 14.79 -21.39
CA PRO A 261 18.91 15.78 -21.49
C PRO A 261 17.66 15.32 -22.26
N MET A 262 17.79 14.33 -23.15
CA MET A 262 16.69 13.71 -23.90
C MET A 262 16.27 12.33 -23.36
N GLY A 263 16.92 11.83 -22.31
CA GLY A 263 16.68 10.51 -21.74
C GLY A 263 15.27 10.34 -21.17
N HIS A 264 14.63 11.42 -20.72
CA HIS A 264 13.24 11.39 -20.23
C HIS A 264 12.21 11.02 -21.32
N LEU A 265 12.53 11.22 -22.60
CA LEU A 265 11.67 10.84 -23.72
C LEU A 265 11.80 9.36 -24.10
N GLN A 266 12.91 8.71 -23.73
CA GLN A 266 13.24 7.34 -24.12
C GLN A 266 12.66 6.27 -23.16
N ALA A 267 12.26 6.65 -21.94
CA ALA A 267 11.78 5.73 -20.91
C ALA A 267 10.25 5.78 -20.69
N ARG A 268 9.46 5.72 -21.78
CA ARG A 268 7.99 5.63 -21.65
C ARG A 268 7.57 4.19 -21.37
N THR A 269 6.91 3.99 -20.23
CA THR A 269 6.29 2.70 -19.87
C THR A 269 5.30 2.25 -20.93
N ARG A 270 5.33 0.95 -21.27
CA ARG A 270 4.36 0.30 -22.17
C ARG A 270 3.18 -0.30 -21.41
N LEU A 271 3.10 -0.09 -20.10
CA LEU A 271 1.99 -0.57 -19.27
C LEU A 271 0.70 0.20 -19.62
N ALA A 272 -0.29 -0.52 -20.15
CA ALA A 272 -1.64 0.00 -20.34
C ALA A 272 -2.44 -0.09 -19.02
N ALA A 273 -2.27 0.90 -18.14
CA ALA A 273 -3.03 0.97 -16.88
C ALA A 273 -4.52 1.27 -17.12
N LYS A 274 -5.41 0.57 -16.40
CA LYS A 274 -6.87 0.75 -16.46
C LYS A 274 -7.42 1.70 -15.39
N SER A 275 -6.62 2.03 -14.38
CA SER A 275 -7.00 2.93 -13.30
C SER A 275 -5.76 3.53 -12.62
N ASN A 276 -5.93 4.59 -11.84
CA ASN A 276 -4.81 5.27 -11.17
C ASN A 276 -4.39 4.55 -9.88
N ARG A 277 -5.36 4.09 -9.08
CA ARG A 277 -5.16 3.45 -7.79
C ARG A 277 -6.01 2.19 -7.66
N PRO A 278 -5.51 1.11 -7.04
CA PRO A 278 -6.30 -0.09 -6.84
C PRO A 278 -7.39 0.08 -5.80
N LEU A 279 -7.14 0.71 -4.65
CA LEU A 279 -8.14 0.81 -3.59
C LEU A 279 -9.10 1.96 -3.89
N LEU A 280 -10.35 1.62 -4.19
CA LEU A 280 -11.43 2.59 -4.29
C LEU A 280 -11.89 2.90 -2.87
N ARG A 281 -11.36 3.98 -2.31
CA ARG A 281 -11.79 4.43 -0.99
C ARG A 281 -13.23 4.92 -1.10
N ARG A 282 -14.17 4.19 -0.50
CA ARG A 282 -15.49 4.75 -0.20
C ARG A 282 -15.34 5.61 1.04
N PHE A 283 -15.02 6.87 0.81
CA PHE A 283 -14.93 7.84 1.88
C PHE A 283 -16.36 8.17 2.36
N ASP A 284 -16.72 7.77 3.58
CA ASP A 284 -18.02 8.13 4.18
C ASP A 284 -17.93 9.57 4.72
N PRO A 285 -18.66 10.55 4.15
CA PRO A 285 -18.63 11.92 4.63
C PRO A 285 -19.06 12.06 6.10
N ALA A 286 -19.79 11.10 6.65
CA ALA A 286 -20.26 11.13 8.05
C ALA A 286 -19.13 10.98 9.07
N ILE A 287 -17.99 10.39 8.69
CA ILE A 287 -16.82 10.23 9.59
C ILE A 287 -15.93 11.47 9.63
N LEU A 288 -16.22 12.49 8.81
CA LEU A 288 -15.41 13.70 8.78
C LEU A 288 -15.57 14.51 10.05
N PRO A 289 -14.47 15.10 10.56
CA PRO A 289 -14.55 16.10 11.61
C PRO A 289 -15.52 17.21 11.24
N LYS A 290 -16.29 17.70 12.22
CA LYS A 290 -17.10 18.91 11.99
C LYS A 290 -16.17 20.09 11.76
N ILE A 291 -16.39 20.82 10.65
CA ILE A 291 -15.63 22.03 10.35
C ILE A 291 -15.88 23.07 11.44
N GLN A 292 -14.81 23.49 12.11
CA GLN A 292 -14.83 24.52 13.13
C GLN A 292 -14.70 25.88 12.44
N PRO A 293 -15.70 26.79 12.53
CA PRO A 293 -15.65 28.05 11.79
C PRO A 293 -14.51 28.97 12.21
N THR A 294 -14.19 28.98 13.51
CA THR A 294 -13.19 29.84 14.16
C THR A 294 -12.08 29.05 14.87
N GLY A 295 -12.21 27.72 14.91
CA GLY A 295 -11.27 26.81 15.55
C GLY A 295 -10.38 26.08 14.54
N ILE A 296 -9.68 25.05 15.04
CA ILE A 296 -8.78 24.23 14.24
C ILE A 296 -9.54 22.96 13.84
N THR A 297 -9.69 22.74 12.53
CA THR A 297 -10.37 21.54 12.03
C THR A 297 -9.34 20.45 11.71
N PRO A 298 -9.41 19.25 12.31
CA PRO A 298 -8.58 18.14 11.87
C PRO A 298 -8.85 17.85 10.37
N LEU A 299 -7.79 17.74 9.58
CA LEU A 299 -7.84 17.46 8.14
C LEU A 299 -7.34 16.03 7.88
N PRO A 300 -8.24 15.06 7.64
CA PRO A 300 -7.84 13.71 7.32
C PRO A 300 -7.24 13.62 5.91
N TRP A 301 -6.08 12.99 5.76
CA TRP A 301 -5.47 12.75 4.44
C TRP A 301 -6.38 12.10 3.40
N PRO A 302 -7.23 11.10 3.74
CA PRO A 302 -8.02 10.43 2.72
C PRO A 302 -8.97 11.35 1.94
N ILE A 303 -9.48 12.44 2.56
CA ILE A 303 -10.38 13.36 1.84
C ILE A 303 -9.66 14.18 0.77
N LEU A 304 -8.33 14.35 0.86
CA LEU A 304 -7.53 15.02 -0.17
C LEU A 304 -7.39 14.14 -1.41
N GLY A 305 -7.29 12.83 -1.21
CA GLY A 305 -7.19 11.82 -2.27
C GLY A 305 -8.43 11.72 -3.18
N GLU A 306 -9.58 12.22 -2.72
CA GLU A 306 -10.83 12.29 -3.51
C GLU A 306 -10.83 13.46 -4.52
N THR A 307 -9.77 14.27 -4.54
CA THR A 307 -9.59 15.33 -5.54
C THR A 307 -9.30 14.70 -6.90
N SER A 308 -10.06 15.10 -7.93
CA SER A 308 -9.88 14.60 -9.29
C SER A 308 -9.33 15.67 -10.22
N MET A 309 -8.49 15.28 -11.17
CA MET A 309 -7.97 16.17 -12.20
C MET A 309 -8.86 16.09 -13.45
N GLY A 310 -9.38 17.21 -13.92
CA GLY A 310 -10.01 17.28 -15.24
C GLY A 310 -8.98 17.07 -16.37
N ASN A 311 -9.44 16.71 -17.57
CA ASN A 311 -8.57 16.41 -18.73
C ASN A 311 -7.58 17.52 -19.13
N ARG A 312 -7.74 18.76 -18.65
CA ARG A 312 -6.87 19.91 -18.95
C ARG A 312 -6.78 20.94 -17.82
N PHE A 313 -7.04 20.54 -16.56
CA PHE A 313 -7.27 21.49 -15.45
C PHE A 313 -8.61 22.28 -15.67
N PRO A 314 -9.37 22.68 -14.62
CA PRO A 314 -9.06 22.70 -13.19
C PRO A 314 -9.29 21.40 -12.42
N PRO A 315 -8.68 21.25 -11.23
CA PRO A 315 -8.97 20.19 -10.29
C PRO A 315 -10.41 20.33 -9.77
N ARG A 316 -11.03 19.19 -9.46
CA ARG A 316 -12.31 19.11 -8.78
C ARG A 316 -12.08 18.61 -7.37
N TYR A 317 -12.17 19.53 -6.42
CA TYR A 317 -12.05 19.27 -5.00
C TYR A 317 -13.38 18.77 -4.40
N PRO A 318 -13.34 17.84 -3.44
CA PRO A 318 -14.54 17.47 -2.68
C PRO A 318 -15.10 18.67 -1.91
N ASP A 319 -16.43 18.74 -1.76
CA ASP A 319 -17.11 19.87 -1.08
C ASP A 319 -16.56 20.16 0.32
N TYR A 320 -16.22 19.12 1.08
CA TYR A 320 -15.61 19.28 2.40
C TYR A 320 -14.27 20.01 2.33
N VAL A 321 -13.42 19.64 1.37
CA VAL A 321 -12.10 20.26 1.14
C VAL A 321 -12.26 21.71 0.70
N THR A 322 -13.18 21.98 -0.24
CA THR A 322 -13.49 23.35 -0.68
C THR A 322 -13.92 24.24 0.48
N ARG A 323 -14.74 23.73 1.40
CA ARG A 323 -15.19 24.47 2.59
C ARG A 323 -14.10 24.76 3.61
N LEU A 324 -12.97 24.05 3.56
CA LEU A 324 -11.79 24.29 4.38
C LEU A 324 -10.84 25.34 3.79
N ASN A 325 -11.04 25.76 2.53
CA ASN A 325 -10.20 26.78 1.91
C ASN A 325 -10.22 28.09 2.71
N GLY A 326 -9.04 28.58 3.08
CA GLY A 326 -8.83 29.75 3.93
C GLY A 326 -9.02 29.51 5.44
N ARG A 327 -9.36 28.29 5.89
CA ARG A 327 -9.57 27.96 7.31
C ARG A 327 -8.32 27.36 7.96
N ARG A 328 -8.28 27.36 9.30
CA ARG A 328 -7.23 26.67 10.05
C ARG A 328 -7.52 25.18 10.13
N VAL A 329 -6.53 24.38 9.74
CA VAL A 329 -6.57 22.93 9.82
C VAL A 329 -5.40 22.39 10.63
N GLN A 330 -5.54 21.16 11.11
CA GLN A 330 -4.47 20.39 11.72
C GLN A 330 -4.40 19.01 11.08
N LEU A 331 -3.19 18.55 10.79
CA LEU A 331 -2.95 17.21 10.30
C LEU A 331 -1.55 16.75 10.67
N THR A 332 -1.36 15.44 10.67
CA THR A 332 -0.08 14.80 10.95
C THR A 332 0.49 14.23 9.67
N GLY A 333 1.78 14.43 9.42
CA GLY A 333 2.43 13.90 8.23
C GLY A 333 3.95 13.86 8.39
N PHE A 334 4.64 13.54 7.31
CA PHE A 334 6.10 13.40 7.27
C PHE A 334 6.69 14.51 6.39
N ILE A 335 7.68 15.22 6.91
CA ILE A 335 8.29 16.31 6.15
C ILE A 335 9.34 15.77 5.18
N GLN A 336 9.24 16.24 3.94
CA GLN A 336 10.18 16.04 2.87
C GLN A 336 10.70 17.41 2.38
N PRO A 337 12.03 17.66 2.44
CA PRO A 337 12.61 18.88 1.87
C PRO A 337 12.44 18.94 0.35
N VAL A 338 12.32 20.16 -0.18
CA VAL A 338 12.31 20.42 -1.63
C VAL A 338 13.71 20.87 -2.06
N GLY A 339 14.35 20.08 -2.93
CA GLY A 339 15.73 20.34 -3.37
C GLY A 339 16.78 20.09 -2.29
N ASP A 340 17.97 20.66 -2.48
CA ASP A 340 19.13 20.47 -1.60
C ASP A 340 19.21 21.48 -0.45
N ASP A 341 18.22 22.38 -0.31
CA ASP A 341 18.15 23.35 0.78
C ASP A 341 17.20 22.87 1.89
N PRO A 342 17.71 22.20 2.95
CA PRO A 342 16.91 21.79 4.10
C PRO A 342 16.37 22.97 4.92
N ASN A 343 16.80 24.21 4.64
CA ASN A 343 16.27 25.43 5.25
C ASN A 343 15.39 26.24 4.27
N GLY A 344 15.08 25.68 3.10
CA GLY A 344 14.18 26.30 2.15
C GLY A 344 12.83 26.60 2.82
N GLY A 345 12.31 27.81 2.64
CA GLY A 345 11.07 28.26 3.29
C GLY A 345 9.81 27.48 2.89
N THR A 346 9.92 26.46 2.04
CA THR A 346 8.83 25.56 1.67
C THR A 346 9.30 24.11 1.71
N VAL A 347 8.51 23.26 2.37
CA VAL A 347 8.69 21.80 2.41
C VAL A 347 7.43 21.11 1.95
N ILE A 348 7.52 19.81 1.66
CA ILE A 348 6.36 18.99 1.30
C ILE A 348 6.01 18.13 2.50
N LEU A 349 4.75 18.20 2.91
CA LEU A 349 4.17 17.28 3.89
C LEU A 349 3.54 16.10 3.14
N LEU A 350 3.82 14.89 3.59
CA LEU A 350 3.34 13.64 3.03
C LEU A 350 2.52 12.85 4.05
N GLU A 351 1.54 12.07 3.58
CA GLU A 351 0.74 11.16 4.44
C GLU A 351 1.62 10.09 5.11
N PHE A 352 2.67 9.65 4.42
CA PHE A 352 3.57 8.57 4.85
C PHE A 352 5.03 8.97 4.63
N PRO A 353 5.97 8.41 5.40
CA PRO A 353 7.38 8.58 5.11
C PRO A 353 7.67 7.84 3.80
N ILE A 354 8.47 8.48 2.95
CA ILE A 354 8.98 7.86 1.74
C ILE A 354 10.48 7.65 1.86
N GLY A 355 10.98 6.57 1.27
CA GLY A 355 12.39 6.27 1.20
C GLY A 355 13.07 7.15 0.16
N CYS A 356 12.76 6.91 -1.11
CA CYS A 356 13.33 7.64 -2.25
C CYS A 356 12.27 8.57 -2.86
N TRP A 357 12.53 9.89 -2.88
CA TRP A 357 11.61 10.89 -3.45
C TRP A 357 11.21 10.56 -4.88
N PHE A 358 12.19 10.29 -5.75
CA PHE A 358 11.95 10.00 -7.18
C PHE A 358 11.23 8.67 -7.44
N CYS A 359 11.39 7.73 -6.52
CA CYS A 359 10.87 6.37 -6.62
C CYS A 359 9.42 6.27 -6.16
N GLU A 360 9.06 7.09 -5.18
CA GLU A 360 7.84 6.96 -4.39
C GLU A 360 7.06 8.27 -4.32
N THR A 361 7.36 9.23 -5.19
CA THR A 361 6.70 10.54 -5.19
C THR A 361 5.19 10.32 -5.15
N PRO A 362 4.47 10.73 -4.09
CA PRO A 362 3.03 10.53 -4.02
C PRO A 362 2.33 11.33 -5.10
N ASP A 363 1.12 10.94 -5.51
CA ASP A 363 0.33 11.73 -6.47
C ASP A 363 0.10 13.16 -5.99
N PHE A 364 -0.26 14.09 -6.89
CA PHE A 364 -0.49 15.50 -6.55
C PHE A 364 -1.49 15.67 -5.39
N THR A 365 -2.39 14.70 -5.20
CA THR A 365 -3.36 14.67 -4.10
C THR A 365 -2.81 14.18 -2.76
N GLY A 366 -1.60 13.60 -2.74
CA GLY A 366 -0.89 13.10 -1.56
C GLY A 366 0.24 14.02 -1.09
N MET A 367 0.31 15.25 -1.61
CA MET A 367 1.35 16.23 -1.30
C MET A 367 0.71 17.56 -0.87
N ILE A 368 1.22 18.13 0.22
CA ILE A 368 0.84 19.48 0.67
C ILE A 368 2.09 20.32 0.78
N ALA A 369 2.15 21.44 0.07
CA ALA A 369 3.22 22.41 0.24
C ALA A 369 3.04 23.16 1.56
N VAL A 370 4.08 23.21 2.38
CA VAL A 370 4.07 23.84 3.70
C VAL A 370 5.07 24.98 3.71
N LYS A 371 4.58 26.20 3.85
CA LYS A 371 5.40 27.41 3.97
C LYS A 371 5.86 27.56 5.41
N LEU A 372 7.16 27.39 5.63
CA LEU A 372 7.77 27.37 6.95
C LEU A 372 8.13 28.77 7.45
N PRO A 373 8.16 28.98 8.77
CA PRO A 373 8.79 30.15 9.36
C PRO A 373 10.30 30.15 9.07
N PRO A 374 10.94 31.33 8.84
CA PRO A 374 12.34 31.45 8.42
C PRO A 374 13.36 30.72 9.31
N ASP A 375 13.09 30.58 10.61
CA ASP A 375 14.05 30.06 11.59
C ASP A 375 13.79 28.60 12.00
N ARG A 376 12.83 27.92 11.35
CA ARG A 376 12.43 26.56 11.76
C ARG A 376 13.26 25.50 11.02
N LYS A 377 14.24 24.93 11.73
CA LYS A 377 14.94 23.72 11.27
C LYS A 377 14.02 22.51 11.31
N ILE A 378 14.14 21.65 10.31
CA ILE A 378 13.37 20.42 10.19
C ILE A 378 14.29 19.24 10.08
N THR A 379 13.91 18.14 10.72
CA THR A 379 14.51 16.83 10.48
C THR A 379 13.71 16.12 9.38
N PRO A 380 14.33 15.78 8.23
CA PRO A 380 13.67 15.04 7.16
C PRO A 380 13.09 13.73 7.68
N ARG A 381 11.96 13.30 7.12
CA ARG A 381 11.26 12.05 7.46
C ARG A 381 10.78 11.96 8.92
N GLN A 382 10.87 13.05 9.69
CA GLN A 382 10.24 13.11 10.99
C GLN A 382 8.73 13.29 10.82
N ALA A 383 7.97 12.51 11.59
CA ALA A 383 6.54 12.72 11.71
C ALA A 383 6.29 13.99 12.53
N VAL A 384 5.44 14.88 12.02
CA VAL A 384 5.10 16.15 12.65
C VAL A 384 3.60 16.38 12.64
N GLN A 385 3.10 17.08 13.65
CA GLN A 385 1.77 17.66 13.62
C GLN A 385 1.87 19.10 13.14
N ILE A 386 1.17 19.44 12.06
CA ILE A 386 1.16 20.78 11.48
C ILE A 386 -0.22 21.38 11.64
N GLU A 387 -0.25 22.59 12.17
CA GLU A 387 -1.41 23.46 12.16
C GLU A 387 -1.14 24.60 11.20
N GLY A 388 -2.06 24.91 10.30
CA GLY A 388 -1.86 25.98 9.33
C GLY A 388 -3.17 26.44 8.72
N LYS A 389 -3.10 27.56 8.02
CA LYS A 389 -4.19 28.02 7.17
C LYS A 389 -4.12 27.25 5.84
N PHE A 390 -5.22 26.60 5.47
CA PHE A 390 -5.28 25.73 4.32
C PHE A 390 -5.68 26.50 3.07
N ARG A 391 -4.98 26.28 1.95
CA ARG A 391 -5.29 26.92 0.67
C ARG A 391 -5.37 25.89 -0.46
N LEU A 392 -6.31 26.13 -1.36
CA LEU A 392 -6.51 25.34 -2.57
C LEU A 392 -6.07 26.11 -3.80
N ASN A 393 -5.43 25.40 -4.73
CA ASN A 393 -5.04 25.94 -6.02
C ASN A 393 -6.08 25.58 -7.10
N PHE A 394 -6.75 26.58 -7.65
CA PHE A 394 -7.78 26.38 -8.69
C PHE A 394 -7.30 26.70 -10.10
N GLU A 395 -6.12 27.32 -10.25
CA GLU A 395 -5.76 28.09 -11.45
C GLU A 395 -4.38 27.73 -12.04
N ASN A 396 -3.38 27.41 -11.22
CA ASN A 396 -2.01 27.21 -11.70
C ASN A 396 -1.65 25.71 -11.79
N PRO A 397 -1.51 25.13 -12.99
CA PRO A 397 -1.13 23.73 -13.14
C PRO A 397 0.32 23.43 -12.70
N GLU A 398 1.18 24.45 -12.52
CA GLU A 398 2.56 24.30 -12.07
C GLU A 398 2.71 24.32 -10.55
N ASP A 399 1.68 24.76 -9.81
CA ASP A 399 1.67 24.81 -8.35
C ASP A 399 1.04 23.55 -7.72
N TYR A 400 1.30 23.34 -6.43
CA TYR A 400 0.68 22.26 -5.66
C TYR A 400 -0.83 22.48 -5.52
N LEU A 401 -1.60 21.38 -5.45
CA LEU A 401 -3.05 21.43 -5.25
C LEU A 401 -3.43 21.98 -3.86
N PHE A 402 -2.57 21.71 -2.88
CA PHE A 402 -2.79 22.01 -1.47
C PHE A 402 -1.60 22.75 -0.88
N GLU A 403 -1.87 23.84 -0.18
CA GLU A 403 -0.87 24.57 0.58
C GLU A 403 -1.29 24.79 2.03
N LEU A 404 -0.29 24.89 2.91
CA LEU A 404 -0.40 25.38 4.28
C LEU A 404 0.49 26.60 4.48
N ASP A 405 -0.12 27.67 4.96
CA ASP A 405 0.55 28.89 5.39
C ASP A 405 0.27 29.20 6.87
N GLU A 406 0.95 30.22 7.42
CA GLU A 406 0.81 30.63 8.83
C GLU A 406 0.99 29.46 9.82
N VAL A 407 1.97 28.60 9.52
CA VAL A 407 2.07 27.27 10.13
C VAL A 407 2.68 27.28 11.53
N ARG A 408 2.19 26.37 12.37
CA ARG A 408 2.77 25.99 13.66
C ARG A 408 3.06 24.50 13.61
N ILE A 409 4.29 24.12 13.94
CA ILE A 409 4.74 22.73 13.95
C ILE A 409 4.87 22.27 15.39
N GLY A 410 3.95 21.41 15.81
CA GLY A 410 4.03 20.68 17.07
C GLY A 410 4.94 19.46 16.95
N ALA A 411 5.70 19.18 18.00
CA ALA A 411 6.28 17.85 18.17
C ALA A 411 5.13 16.89 18.50
N ILE A 412 5.29 15.65 18.07
CA ILE A 412 4.38 14.57 18.41
C ILE A 412 4.92 14.00 19.71
N GLU A 413 4.26 14.30 20.83
CA GLU A 413 4.64 13.81 22.18
C GLU A 413 4.40 12.31 22.36
#